data_AF-A0A520D2W7-F1
#
_entry.id   AF-A0A520D2W7-F1
#
_cell.length_a   1.000
_cell.length_b   1.000
_cell.length_c   1.000
_cell.angle_alpha   90.00
_cell.angle_beta   90.00
_cell.angle_gamma   90.00
#
_symmetry.space_group_name_H-M   'P 1'
#
loop_
_entity.id
_entity.type
_entity.pdbx_description
1 polymer ?
#
loop_
_entity_poly.entity_id
_entity_poly.type
_entity_poly.pdbx_seq_one_letter_code
_entity_poly.pdbx_strand_id
1 'polypeptide(L)'
;VYYAGDCNAGSKTIAVNLPNDEEIQQQKGTRRSQLKNAMKAKFDKILVPIAKELIDKDQQKYIKFDSFFANVMFHEVAHGLGIKNTITGKGTVRSALKEQYSWLEEGKADILGLYMVTGLLKKGELTGDIKEYYTTFMAGLLRSVRFGASSAHGKANMQCFNYFKEQGAFQRSTNGTYKVDFDKFATAMNGLGNLIITLQGNGDRVAVENAQKAKGIIAPELQADLDRLSKKGIPVDIVFEQGVDVLGVK
;
A
#
# COMPACT_ATOMS: atom_id res chain seq x y z
N VAL A 1 12.66 1.18 19.53
CA VAL A 1 13.88 1.24 20.36
C VAL A 1 15.10 1.05 19.49
N TYR A 2 15.19 -0.06 18.75
CA TYR A 2 16.36 -0.36 17.92
C TYR A 2 15.99 -1.24 16.70
N TYR A 3 16.65 -1.01 15.58
CA TYR A 3 16.58 -1.77 14.32
C TYR A 3 18.01 -2.18 13.90
N ALA A 4 18.19 -3.43 13.49
CA ALA A 4 19.46 -3.95 12.99
C ALA A 4 19.25 -5.06 11.95
N GLY A 5 20.28 -5.33 11.15
CA GLY A 5 20.22 -6.31 10.07
C GLY A 5 19.31 -5.87 8.92
N ASP A 6 18.63 -6.83 8.31
CA ASP A 6 17.83 -6.64 7.10
C ASP A 6 16.76 -5.54 7.23
N CYS A 7 16.07 -5.46 8.37
CA CYS A 7 15.02 -4.46 8.60
C CYS A 7 15.52 -3.01 8.71
N ASN A 8 16.83 -2.81 8.81
CA ASN A 8 17.48 -1.49 8.81
C ASN A 8 18.20 -1.17 7.48
N ALA A 9 18.28 -2.10 6.54
CA ALA A 9 18.88 -1.87 5.23
C ALA A 9 17.88 -1.14 4.31
N GLY A 10 18.26 0.03 3.77
CA GLY A 10 17.38 0.80 2.89
C GLY A 10 16.08 1.26 3.58
N SER A 11 14.92 0.85 3.04
CA SER A 11 13.60 1.23 3.55
C SER A 11 13.29 0.55 4.88
N LYS A 12 12.86 1.31 5.88
CA LYS A 12 12.60 0.82 7.24
C LYS A 12 11.27 0.09 7.32
N THR A 13 11.29 -1.12 7.85
CA THR A 13 10.08 -1.91 8.13
C THR A 13 9.15 -1.19 9.11
N ILE A 14 7.85 -1.18 8.82
CA ILE A 14 6.82 -0.58 9.70
C ILE A 14 5.80 -1.58 10.24
N ALA A 15 5.67 -2.71 9.57
CA ALA A 15 4.83 -3.80 10.01
C ALA A 15 5.54 -5.13 9.72
N VAL A 16 5.27 -6.13 10.55
CA VAL A 16 5.90 -7.45 10.46
C VAL A 16 4.85 -8.50 10.74
N ASN A 17 4.81 -9.54 9.92
CA ASN A 17 3.96 -10.71 10.10
C ASN A 17 4.84 -11.97 10.12
N LEU A 18 5.02 -12.57 11.31
CA LEU A 18 5.96 -13.67 11.53
C LEU A 18 5.34 -14.78 12.40
N PRO A 19 5.87 -16.02 12.33
CA PRO A 19 6.98 -16.48 11.49
C PRO A 19 6.59 -16.69 10.01
N ASN A 20 7.56 -16.76 9.11
CA ASN A 20 7.34 -17.02 7.67
C ASN A 20 7.11 -18.51 7.35
N ASP A 21 7.38 -19.41 8.30
CA ASP A 21 7.26 -20.85 8.13
C ASP A 21 5.78 -21.27 8.01
N GLU A 22 5.41 -21.84 6.86
CA GLU A 22 4.02 -22.18 6.53
C GLU A 22 3.42 -23.26 7.46
N GLU A 23 4.23 -24.21 7.94
CA GLU A 23 3.78 -25.27 8.85
C GLU A 23 3.46 -24.68 10.23
N ILE A 24 4.34 -23.81 10.75
CA ILE A 24 4.09 -23.12 12.03
C ILE A 24 2.88 -22.19 11.91
N GLN A 25 2.72 -21.47 10.79
CA GLN A 25 1.53 -20.63 10.57
C GLN A 25 0.24 -21.45 10.62
N GLN A 26 0.22 -22.64 10.00
CA GLN A 26 -0.97 -23.50 9.99
C GLN A 26 -1.30 -24.03 11.39
N GLN A 27 -0.28 -24.42 12.17
CA GLN A 27 -0.47 -25.04 13.48
C GLN A 27 -0.69 -24.02 14.62
N LYS A 28 -0.09 -22.82 14.52
CA LYS A 28 0.01 -21.84 15.62
C LYS A 28 -0.42 -20.43 15.24
N GLY A 29 -0.64 -20.15 13.96
CA GLY A 29 -0.95 -18.82 13.46
C GLY A 29 0.27 -17.92 13.32
N THR A 30 0.02 -16.63 13.10
CA THR A 30 1.06 -15.60 13.00
C THR A 30 0.86 -14.49 14.03
N ARG A 31 1.95 -13.78 14.34
CA ARG A 31 1.92 -12.52 15.07
C ARG A 31 2.18 -11.37 14.12
N ARG A 32 1.23 -10.42 14.08
CA ARG A 32 1.36 -9.15 13.37
C ARG A 32 1.79 -8.06 14.36
N SER A 33 2.88 -7.39 14.07
CA SER A 33 3.42 -6.30 14.89
C SER A 33 3.49 -5.03 14.06
N GLN A 34 3.01 -3.92 14.61
CA GLN A 34 3.07 -2.61 13.97
C GLN A 34 3.96 -1.65 14.76
N LEU A 35 4.90 -1.02 14.06
CA LEU A 35 5.95 -0.19 14.65
C LEU A 35 5.45 1.26 14.63
N LYS A 36 4.50 1.55 15.51
CA LYS A 36 3.70 2.78 15.51
C LYS A 36 4.52 4.07 15.44
N ASN A 37 5.66 4.13 16.15
CA ASN A 37 6.55 5.29 16.14
C ASN A 37 7.26 5.46 14.78
N ALA A 38 7.72 4.39 14.15
CA ALA A 38 8.31 4.42 12.81
C ALA A 38 7.26 4.82 11.76
N MET A 39 6.03 4.27 11.87
CA MET A 39 4.90 4.68 11.04
C MET A 39 4.59 6.16 11.19
N LYS A 40 4.57 6.66 12.43
CA LYS A 40 4.32 8.08 12.73
C LYS A 40 5.39 8.97 12.12
N ALA A 41 6.66 8.59 12.22
CA ALA A 41 7.76 9.32 11.58
C ALA A 41 7.60 9.35 10.05
N LYS A 42 7.29 8.21 9.39
CA LYS A 42 7.02 8.20 7.94
C LYS A 42 5.80 9.03 7.58
N PHE A 43 4.74 8.99 8.39
CA PHE A 43 3.54 9.79 8.15
C PHE A 43 3.85 11.29 8.23
N ASP A 44 4.46 11.74 9.33
CA ASP A 44 4.72 13.16 9.58
C ASP A 44 5.80 13.74 8.65
N LYS A 45 6.87 12.99 8.37
CA LYS A 45 8.03 13.46 7.59
C LYS A 45 7.93 13.21 6.09
N ILE A 46 7.04 12.32 5.66
CA ILE A 46 6.93 11.94 4.23
C ILE A 46 5.50 12.11 3.73
N LEU A 47 4.53 11.38 4.29
CA LEU A 47 3.17 11.36 3.74
C LEU A 47 2.49 12.73 3.83
N VAL A 48 2.60 13.43 4.97
CA VAL A 48 2.02 14.77 5.13
C VAL A 48 2.64 15.79 4.16
N PRO A 49 3.98 15.90 4.01
CA PRO A 49 4.59 16.74 2.96
C PRO A 49 4.15 16.38 1.55
N ILE A 50 4.04 15.10 1.21
CA ILE A 50 3.50 14.65 -0.09
C ILE A 50 2.07 15.15 -0.27
N ALA A 51 1.22 14.98 0.74
CA ALA A 51 -0.17 15.38 0.65
C ALA A 51 -0.33 16.90 0.52
N LYS A 52 0.52 17.69 1.19
CA LYS A 52 0.53 19.15 1.03
C LYS A 52 0.83 19.59 -0.40
N GLU A 53 1.67 18.83 -1.11
CA GLU A 53 2.11 19.14 -2.47
C GLU A 53 1.19 18.58 -3.55
N LEU A 54 0.66 17.37 -3.34
CA LEU A 54 -0.01 16.60 -4.38
C LEU A 54 -1.49 16.33 -4.10
N ILE A 55 -2.03 16.56 -2.91
CA ILE A 55 -3.46 16.37 -2.65
C ILE A 55 -4.16 17.72 -2.71
N ASP A 56 -5.34 17.73 -3.34
CA ASP A 56 -6.19 18.91 -3.44
C ASP A 56 -6.45 19.55 -2.07
N LYS A 57 -6.35 20.88 -2.00
CA LYS A 57 -6.35 21.63 -0.73
C LYS A 57 -7.56 21.32 0.14
N ASP A 58 -8.74 21.14 -0.47
CA ASP A 58 -9.99 20.86 0.23
C ASP A 58 -10.01 19.49 0.92
N GLN A 59 -9.18 18.55 0.43
CA GLN A 59 -9.11 17.18 0.92
C GLN A 59 -7.92 16.92 1.86
N GLN A 60 -6.96 17.85 1.97
CA GLN A 60 -5.81 17.67 2.87
C GLN A 60 -6.22 17.47 4.34
N LYS A 61 -7.38 17.99 4.76
CA LYS A 61 -7.95 17.78 6.11
C LYS A 61 -8.25 16.31 6.44
N TYR A 62 -8.42 15.48 5.42
CA TYR A 62 -8.68 14.03 5.53
C TYR A 62 -7.40 13.21 5.69
N ILE A 63 -6.22 13.83 5.65
CA ILE A 63 -4.96 13.11 5.89
C ILE A 63 -4.80 12.86 7.39
N LYS A 64 -5.00 11.61 7.82
CA LYS A 64 -4.99 11.21 9.24
C LYS A 64 -4.01 10.07 9.49
N PHE A 65 -3.31 10.16 10.62
CA PHE A 65 -2.38 9.12 11.03
C PHE A 65 -3.10 7.80 11.34
N ASP A 66 -4.25 7.86 12.00
CA ASP A 66 -5.01 6.65 12.35
C ASP A 66 -5.52 5.93 11.10
N SER A 67 -5.92 6.66 10.06
CA SER A 67 -6.25 6.08 8.75
C SER A 67 -5.04 5.45 8.07
N PHE A 68 -3.86 6.09 8.10
CA PHE A 68 -2.63 5.49 7.60
C PHE A 68 -2.27 4.22 8.37
N PHE A 69 -2.37 4.26 9.70
CA PHE A 69 -2.08 3.14 10.58
C PHE A 69 -3.00 1.95 10.33
N ALA A 70 -4.31 2.21 10.21
CA ALA A 70 -5.31 1.19 9.94
C ALA A 70 -5.17 0.61 8.53
N ASN A 71 -4.90 1.43 7.50
CA ASN A 71 -4.68 0.93 6.15
C ASN A 71 -3.49 -0.06 6.11
N VAL A 72 -2.37 0.26 6.77
CA VAL A 72 -1.23 -0.66 6.88
C VAL A 72 -1.58 -1.89 7.73
N MET A 73 -2.34 -1.72 8.82
CA MET A 73 -2.80 -2.83 9.64
C MET A 73 -3.57 -3.86 8.82
N PHE A 74 -4.55 -3.38 8.05
CA PHE A 74 -5.45 -4.23 7.29
C PHE A 74 -4.79 -4.77 6.03
N HIS A 75 -3.76 -4.12 5.50
CA HIS A 75 -2.86 -4.72 4.51
C HIS A 75 -2.23 -6.03 5.06
N GLU A 76 -1.68 -6.00 6.27
CA GLU A 76 -1.10 -7.21 6.90
C GLU A 76 -2.13 -8.30 7.19
N VAL A 77 -3.37 -7.91 7.52
CA VAL A 77 -4.48 -8.85 7.66
C VAL A 77 -4.83 -9.46 6.29
N ALA A 78 -4.87 -8.64 5.24
CA ALA A 78 -5.24 -9.04 3.90
C ALA A 78 -4.27 -10.05 3.26
N HIS A 79 -2.99 -10.05 3.63
CA HIS A 79 -2.08 -11.14 3.28
C HIS A 79 -2.61 -12.51 3.71
N GLY A 80 -3.29 -12.60 4.86
CA GLY A 80 -3.89 -13.85 5.36
C GLY A 80 -5.16 -14.28 4.63
N LEU A 81 -5.72 -13.42 3.78
CA LEU A 81 -7.01 -13.63 3.12
C LEU A 81 -6.85 -13.90 1.62
N GLY A 82 -7.97 -14.21 0.96
CA GLY A 82 -8.04 -14.46 -0.48
C GLY A 82 -7.63 -15.88 -0.88
N ILE A 83 -7.31 -16.06 -2.16
CA ILE A 83 -7.06 -17.37 -2.75
C ILE A 83 -5.61 -17.80 -2.48
N LYS A 84 -5.42 -19.00 -1.91
CA LYS A 84 -4.09 -19.59 -1.64
C LYS A 84 -3.71 -20.67 -2.65
N ASN A 85 -4.71 -21.44 -3.12
CA ASN A 85 -4.57 -22.42 -4.18
C ASN A 85 -5.39 -21.98 -5.39
N THR A 86 -4.80 -22.10 -6.57
CA THR A 86 -5.49 -21.79 -7.83
C THR A 86 -6.75 -22.64 -7.98
N ILE A 87 -7.81 -22.05 -8.54
CA ILE A 87 -9.06 -22.78 -8.82
C ILE A 87 -8.95 -23.67 -10.07
N THR A 88 -7.85 -23.50 -10.82
CA THR A 88 -7.53 -24.24 -12.04
C THR A 88 -6.66 -25.48 -11.78
N GLY A 89 -6.36 -25.80 -10.52
CA GLY A 89 -5.59 -26.99 -10.15
C GLY A 89 -4.08 -26.90 -10.37
N LYS A 90 -3.53 -25.70 -10.61
CA LYS A 90 -2.08 -25.45 -10.80
C LYS A 90 -1.28 -25.36 -9.48
N GLY A 91 -1.85 -25.84 -8.37
CA GLY A 91 -1.25 -25.75 -7.03
C GLY A 91 -1.39 -24.38 -6.39
N THR A 92 -0.43 -24.00 -5.54
CA THR A 92 -0.44 -22.72 -4.83
C THR A 92 -0.33 -21.55 -5.80
N VAL A 93 -0.94 -20.40 -5.46
CA VAL A 93 -0.85 -19.18 -6.28
C VAL A 93 0.61 -18.74 -6.46
N ARG A 94 1.42 -18.87 -5.41
CA ARG A 94 2.87 -18.58 -5.46
C ARG A 94 3.58 -19.43 -6.50
N SER A 95 3.38 -20.75 -6.45
CA SER A 95 4.00 -21.69 -7.40
C SER A 95 3.55 -21.45 -8.84
N ALA A 96 2.26 -21.14 -9.06
CA ALA A 96 1.72 -20.89 -10.39
C ALA A 96 2.22 -19.58 -11.01
N LEU A 97 2.34 -18.51 -10.21
CA LEU A 97 2.70 -17.17 -10.70
C LEU A 97 4.19 -16.86 -10.67
N LYS A 98 5.00 -17.64 -9.94
CA LYS A 98 6.47 -17.49 -9.89
C LYS A 98 6.90 -16.05 -9.58
N GLU A 99 7.75 -15.45 -10.40
CA GLU A 99 8.26 -14.07 -10.23
C GLU A 99 7.17 -12.99 -10.28
N GLN A 100 5.99 -13.32 -10.82
CA GLN A 100 4.84 -12.41 -10.86
C GLN A 100 4.00 -12.46 -9.58
N TYR A 101 4.26 -13.41 -8.68
CA TYR A 101 3.48 -13.57 -7.46
C TYR A 101 3.57 -12.34 -6.55
N SER A 102 4.79 -11.92 -6.20
CA SER A 102 5.00 -10.99 -5.08
C SER A 102 4.30 -9.66 -5.30
N TRP A 103 4.46 -9.03 -6.46
CA TRP A 103 3.84 -7.73 -6.70
C TRP A 103 2.31 -7.80 -6.77
N LEU A 104 1.75 -8.91 -7.29
CA LEU A 104 0.31 -9.08 -7.34
C LEU A 104 -0.27 -9.33 -5.95
N GLU A 105 0.44 -10.08 -5.10
CA GLU A 105 0.07 -10.32 -3.70
C GLU A 105 0.10 -9.02 -2.87
N GLU A 106 1.09 -8.14 -3.09
CA GLU A 106 1.10 -6.81 -2.47
C GLU A 106 -0.09 -5.96 -2.90
N GLY A 107 -0.42 -5.95 -4.21
CA GLY A 107 -1.59 -5.23 -4.72
C GLY A 107 -2.91 -5.78 -4.14
N LYS A 108 -2.99 -7.10 -3.96
CA LYS A 108 -4.10 -7.76 -3.27
C LYS A 108 -4.20 -7.30 -1.82
N ALA A 109 -3.08 -7.28 -1.10
CA ALA A 109 -3.04 -6.88 0.30
C ALA A 109 -3.46 -5.42 0.50
N ASP A 110 -2.94 -4.51 -0.31
CA ASP A 110 -3.32 -3.09 -0.30
C ASP A 110 -4.83 -2.90 -0.51
N ILE A 111 -5.39 -3.50 -1.56
CA ILE A 111 -6.80 -3.29 -1.94
C ILE A 111 -7.78 -4.02 -1.03
N LEU A 112 -7.49 -5.26 -0.63
CA LEU A 112 -8.36 -5.96 0.30
C LEU A 112 -8.26 -5.39 1.71
N GLY A 113 -7.11 -4.82 2.08
CA GLY A 113 -6.95 -4.04 3.30
C GLY A 113 -7.94 -2.87 3.33
N LEU A 114 -7.97 -2.09 2.25
CA LEU A 114 -8.89 -0.96 2.11
C LEU A 114 -10.36 -1.42 2.02
N TYR A 115 -10.63 -2.55 1.37
CA TYR A 115 -11.98 -3.15 1.32
C TYR A 115 -12.49 -3.49 2.73
N MET A 116 -11.65 -4.11 3.56
CA MET A 116 -11.99 -4.43 4.95
C MET A 116 -12.23 -3.17 5.79
N VAL A 117 -11.36 -2.17 5.69
CA VAL A 117 -11.55 -0.86 6.34
C VAL A 117 -12.91 -0.27 5.97
N THR A 118 -13.25 -0.25 4.68
CA THR A 118 -14.54 0.25 4.18
C THR A 118 -15.72 -0.52 4.79
N GLY A 119 -15.64 -1.86 4.80
CA GLY A 119 -16.67 -2.72 5.36
C GLY A 119 -16.83 -2.56 6.87
N LEU A 120 -15.74 -2.42 7.62
CA LEU A 120 -15.76 -2.25 9.08
C LEU A 120 -16.29 -0.87 9.49
N LEU A 121 -15.95 0.19 8.76
CA LEU A 121 -16.56 1.51 8.96
C LEU A 121 -18.08 1.45 8.74
N LYS A 122 -18.53 0.79 7.67
CA LYS A 122 -19.96 0.60 7.39
C LYS A 122 -20.69 -0.17 8.49
N LYS A 123 -20.00 -1.09 9.17
CA LYS A 123 -20.52 -1.86 10.30
C LYS A 123 -20.42 -1.13 11.65
N GLY A 124 -19.72 0.00 11.73
CA GLY A 124 -19.45 0.70 12.98
C GLY A 124 -18.37 0.04 13.86
N GLU A 125 -17.64 -0.94 13.33
CA GLU A 125 -16.56 -1.67 14.04
C GLU A 125 -15.20 -0.95 13.94
N LEU A 126 -15.11 0.04 13.06
CA LEU A 126 -13.99 0.96 12.95
C LEU A 126 -14.54 2.39 13.00
N THR A 127 -13.78 3.31 13.59
CA THR A 127 -14.17 4.72 13.73
C THR A 127 -13.47 5.60 12.69
N GLY A 128 -14.09 6.73 12.34
CA GLY A 128 -13.54 7.75 11.42
C GLY A 128 -14.43 7.95 10.19
N ASP A 129 -14.09 8.94 9.36
CA ASP A 129 -14.78 9.19 8.09
C ASP A 129 -14.09 8.40 6.98
N ILE A 130 -14.85 7.70 6.12
CA ILE A 130 -14.30 6.96 4.97
C ILE A 130 -13.41 7.84 4.07
N LYS A 131 -13.71 9.15 4.01
CA LYS A 131 -12.91 10.13 3.27
C LYS A 131 -11.47 10.20 3.80
N GLU A 132 -11.29 10.05 5.11
CA GLU A 132 -9.97 10.02 5.75
C GLU A 132 -9.14 8.84 5.28
N TYR A 133 -9.78 7.66 5.21
CA TYR A 133 -9.13 6.43 4.75
C TYR A 133 -8.78 6.48 3.26
N TYR A 134 -9.70 6.94 2.42
CA TYR A 134 -9.48 7.00 0.96
C TYR A 134 -8.46 8.05 0.57
N THR A 135 -8.55 9.27 1.11
CA THR A 135 -7.58 10.33 0.82
C THR A 135 -6.20 9.99 1.39
N THR A 136 -6.12 9.41 2.58
CA THR A 136 -4.84 8.97 3.15
C THR A 136 -4.24 7.80 2.35
N PHE A 137 -5.06 6.86 1.88
CA PHE A 137 -4.60 5.77 0.99
C PHE A 137 -4.05 6.33 -0.32
N MET A 138 -4.75 7.28 -0.97
CA MET A 138 -4.30 7.93 -2.20
C MET A 138 -2.95 8.64 -2.02
N ALA A 139 -2.77 9.39 -0.91
CA ALA A 139 -1.47 9.98 -0.57
C ALA A 139 -0.40 8.90 -0.31
N GLY A 140 -0.80 7.77 0.29
CA GLY A 140 0.03 6.59 0.49
C GLY A 140 0.51 5.96 -0.82
N LEU A 141 -0.33 5.88 -1.85
CA LEU A 141 0.07 5.45 -3.19
C LEU A 141 1.21 6.35 -3.70
N LEU A 142 1.00 7.67 -3.72
CA LEU A 142 2.00 8.66 -4.18
C LEU A 142 3.33 8.61 -3.40
N ARG A 143 3.31 8.13 -2.15
CA ARG A 143 4.52 7.82 -1.39
C ARG A 143 5.18 6.52 -1.88
N SER A 144 4.44 5.41 -1.91
CA SER A 144 4.98 4.08 -2.21
C SER A 144 5.51 3.93 -3.63
N VAL A 145 4.94 4.66 -4.58
CA VAL A 145 5.39 4.66 -5.98
C VAL A 145 6.82 5.17 -6.16
N ARG A 146 7.32 5.97 -5.20
CA ARG A 146 8.70 6.49 -5.20
C ARG A 146 9.74 5.43 -4.89
N PHE A 147 9.33 4.25 -4.41
CA PHE A 147 10.22 3.09 -4.30
C PHE A 147 10.58 2.50 -5.67
N GLY A 148 9.87 2.90 -6.73
CA GLY A 148 10.19 2.58 -8.10
C GLY A 148 9.66 1.22 -8.56
N ALA A 149 9.68 1.04 -9.88
CA ALA A 149 9.15 -0.13 -10.57
C ALA A 149 9.97 -1.41 -10.36
N SER A 150 11.13 -1.35 -9.68
CA SER A 150 11.92 -2.54 -9.34
C SER A 150 11.38 -3.28 -8.11
N SER A 151 10.64 -2.60 -7.23
CA SER A 151 10.08 -3.20 -6.01
C SER A 151 8.69 -3.80 -6.24
N ALA A 152 8.38 -4.93 -5.57
CA ALA A 152 7.06 -5.56 -5.64
C ALA A 152 5.94 -4.60 -5.21
N HIS A 153 6.15 -3.93 -4.06
CA HIS A 153 5.26 -2.89 -3.55
C HIS A 153 5.10 -1.71 -4.51
N GLY A 154 6.18 -1.23 -5.12
CA GLY A 154 6.12 -0.13 -6.10
C GLY A 154 5.29 -0.50 -7.33
N LYS A 155 5.47 -1.71 -7.88
CA LYS A 155 4.67 -2.24 -8.99
C LYS A 155 3.19 -2.40 -8.63
N ALA A 156 2.88 -2.87 -7.43
CA ALA A 156 1.51 -2.97 -6.91
C ALA A 156 0.83 -1.60 -6.83
N ASN A 157 1.53 -0.62 -6.23
CA ASN A 157 1.03 0.73 -6.07
C ASN A 157 0.89 1.46 -7.43
N MET A 158 1.75 1.16 -8.41
CA MET A 158 1.58 1.58 -9.81
C MET A 158 0.28 1.05 -10.41
N GLN A 159 0.02 -0.26 -10.28
CA GLN A 159 -1.21 -0.86 -10.77
C GLN A 159 -2.43 -0.19 -10.14
N CYS A 160 -2.40 -0.01 -8.82
CA CYS A 160 -3.48 0.67 -8.11
C CYS A 160 -3.70 2.09 -8.62
N PHE A 161 -2.64 2.89 -8.72
CA PHE A 161 -2.73 4.27 -9.19
C PHE A 161 -3.31 4.35 -10.61
N ASN A 162 -2.78 3.55 -11.54
CA ASN A 162 -3.21 3.58 -12.94
C ASN A 162 -4.64 3.06 -13.11
N TYR A 163 -5.02 2.00 -12.40
CA TYR A 163 -6.40 1.51 -12.41
C TYR A 163 -7.37 2.55 -11.83
N PHE A 164 -7.01 3.19 -10.71
CA PHE A 164 -7.84 4.24 -10.09
C PHE A 164 -7.99 5.46 -11.00
N LYS A 165 -6.92 5.85 -11.71
CA LYS A 165 -6.99 6.90 -12.73
C LYS A 165 -7.99 6.55 -13.83
N GLU A 166 -7.96 5.32 -14.35
CA GLU A 166 -8.86 4.87 -15.42
C GLU A 166 -10.32 4.77 -14.99
N GLN A 167 -10.57 4.35 -13.75
CA GLN A 167 -11.92 4.32 -13.18
C GLN A 167 -12.41 5.70 -12.71
N GLY A 168 -11.59 6.75 -12.84
CA GLY A 168 -11.93 8.10 -12.39
C GLY A 168 -12.07 8.22 -10.87
N ALA A 169 -11.43 7.34 -10.10
CA ALA A 169 -11.42 7.36 -8.63
C ALA A 169 -10.74 8.62 -8.08
N PHE A 170 -9.91 9.27 -8.89
CA PHE A 170 -9.41 10.62 -8.61
C PHE A 170 -9.27 11.39 -9.91
N GLN A 171 -9.18 12.71 -9.79
CA GLN A 171 -8.88 13.62 -10.88
C GLN A 171 -7.63 14.41 -10.55
N ARG A 172 -6.76 14.61 -11.54
CA ARG A 172 -5.60 15.48 -11.43
C ARG A 172 -5.96 16.85 -12.01
N SER A 173 -5.84 17.89 -11.23
CA SER A 173 -6.09 19.27 -11.65
C SER A 173 -4.90 19.86 -12.39
N THR A 174 -5.11 21.01 -13.04
CA THR A 174 -4.10 21.70 -13.85
C THR A 174 -2.89 22.20 -13.04
N ASN A 175 -3.08 22.47 -11.75
CA ASN A 175 -2.01 22.78 -10.79
C ASN A 175 -1.23 21.53 -10.30
N GLY A 176 -1.56 20.35 -10.80
CA GLY A 176 -0.88 19.09 -10.49
C GLY A 176 -1.23 18.47 -9.13
N THR A 177 -2.37 18.84 -8.54
CA THR A 177 -2.91 18.15 -7.34
C THR A 177 -3.96 17.10 -7.72
N TYR A 178 -4.15 16.10 -6.87
CA TYR A 178 -5.09 15.01 -7.03
C TYR A 178 -6.25 15.16 -6.06
N LYS A 179 -7.47 15.05 -6.57
CA LYS A 179 -8.72 15.07 -5.80
C LYS A 179 -9.43 13.74 -5.92
N VAL A 180 -9.67 13.08 -4.80
CA VAL A 180 -10.41 11.80 -4.73
C VAL A 180 -11.89 12.03 -5.01
N ASP A 181 -12.45 11.20 -5.87
CA ASP A 181 -13.90 11.03 -6.06
C ASP A 181 -14.33 9.82 -5.21
N PHE A 182 -14.93 10.07 -4.04
CA PHE A 182 -15.09 9.03 -3.02
C PHE A 182 -16.00 7.86 -3.45
N ASP A 183 -17.02 8.13 -4.28
CA ASP A 183 -17.94 7.10 -4.77
C ASP A 183 -17.26 6.23 -5.83
N LYS A 184 -16.52 6.86 -6.76
CA LYS A 184 -15.72 6.13 -7.75
C LYS A 184 -14.54 5.42 -7.11
N PHE A 185 -13.99 5.93 -6.02
CA PHE A 185 -12.91 5.28 -5.28
C PHE A 185 -13.33 3.93 -4.70
N ALA A 186 -14.50 3.86 -4.05
CA ALA A 186 -15.07 2.60 -3.57
C ALA A 186 -15.30 1.61 -4.73
N THR A 187 -15.86 2.10 -5.84
CA THR A 187 -16.10 1.27 -7.03
C THR A 187 -14.80 0.74 -7.64
N ALA A 188 -13.79 1.58 -7.79
CA ALA A 188 -12.49 1.22 -8.33
C ALA A 188 -11.74 0.24 -7.42
N MET A 189 -11.81 0.41 -6.10
CA MET A 189 -11.27 -0.53 -5.12
C MET A 189 -11.89 -1.91 -5.29
N ASN A 190 -13.22 -2.01 -5.38
CA ASN A 190 -13.91 -3.28 -5.57
C ASN A 190 -13.54 -3.93 -6.91
N GLY A 191 -13.50 -3.14 -7.99
CA GLY A 191 -13.13 -3.61 -9.33
C GLY A 191 -11.71 -4.15 -9.39
N LEU A 192 -10.74 -3.44 -8.80
CA LEU A 192 -9.35 -3.88 -8.75
C LEU A 192 -9.19 -5.13 -7.88
N GLY A 193 -9.87 -5.19 -6.74
CA GLY A 193 -9.87 -6.38 -5.88
C GLY A 193 -10.38 -7.62 -6.62
N ASN A 194 -11.48 -7.49 -7.37
CA ASN A 194 -12.01 -8.56 -8.20
C ASN A 194 -11.01 -8.99 -9.30
N LEU A 195 -10.39 -8.03 -9.99
CA LEU A 195 -9.39 -8.32 -11.02
C LEU A 195 -8.21 -9.11 -10.45
N ILE A 196 -7.64 -8.66 -9.34
CA ILE A 196 -6.47 -9.29 -8.72
C ILE A 196 -6.80 -10.69 -8.22
N ILE A 197 -7.93 -10.87 -7.51
CA ILE A 197 -8.35 -12.20 -7.02
C ILE A 197 -8.59 -13.15 -8.20
N THR A 198 -9.20 -12.68 -9.28
CA THR A 198 -9.43 -13.49 -10.49
C THR A 198 -8.11 -13.96 -11.10
N LEU A 199 -7.12 -13.06 -11.23
CA LEU A 199 -5.80 -13.40 -11.73
C LEU A 199 -5.09 -14.43 -10.84
N GLN A 200 -5.17 -14.27 -9.52
CA GLN A 200 -4.63 -15.24 -8.56
C GLN A 200 -5.32 -16.61 -8.66
N GLY A 201 -6.66 -16.61 -8.73
CA GLY A 201 -7.45 -17.84 -8.85
C GLY A 201 -7.13 -18.62 -10.12
N ASN A 202 -7.03 -17.93 -11.26
CA ASN A 202 -6.72 -18.55 -12.54
C ASN A 202 -5.30 -19.13 -12.60
N GLY A 203 -4.35 -18.55 -11.84
CA GLY A 203 -2.95 -18.96 -11.88
C GLY A 203 -2.34 -18.80 -13.28
N ASP A 204 -2.75 -17.76 -14.01
CA ASP A 204 -2.23 -17.45 -15.35
C ASP A 204 -1.10 -16.44 -15.24
N ARG A 205 0.14 -16.95 -15.22
CA ARG A 205 1.34 -16.12 -15.14
C ARG A 205 1.45 -15.12 -16.30
N VAL A 206 1.05 -15.50 -17.51
CA VAL A 206 1.15 -14.63 -18.70
C VAL A 206 0.15 -13.49 -18.60
N ALA A 207 -1.08 -13.78 -18.18
CA ALA A 207 -2.08 -12.74 -17.93
C ALA A 207 -1.62 -11.74 -16.85
N VAL A 208 -1.01 -12.24 -15.76
CA VAL A 208 -0.46 -11.38 -14.70
C VAL A 208 0.70 -10.54 -15.23
N GLU A 209 1.62 -11.13 -15.99
CA GLU A 209 2.74 -10.39 -16.59
C GLU A 209 2.26 -9.28 -17.54
N ASN A 210 1.22 -9.55 -18.34
CA ASN A 210 0.60 -8.55 -19.21
C ASN A 210 -0.06 -7.43 -18.41
N ALA A 211 -0.76 -7.76 -17.32
CA ALA A 211 -1.33 -6.76 -16.41
C ALA A 211 -0.23 -5.89 -15.77
N GLN A 212 0.90 -6.49 -15.38
CA GLN A 212 2.07 -5.75 -14.88
C GLN A 212 2.63 -4.79 -15.93
N LYS A 213 2.84 -5.24 -17.17
CA LYS A 213 3.39 -4.39 -18.24
C LYS A 213 2.46 -3.24 -18.60
N ALA A 214 1.15 -3.48 -18.55
CA ALA A 214 0.15 -2.46 -18.87
C ALA A 214 -0.04 -1.42 -17.75
N LYS A 215 0.00 -1.83 -16.47
CA LYS A 215 -0.40 -0.98 -15.34
C LYS A 215 0.69 -0.75 -14.28
N GLY A 216 1.78 -1.50 -14.30
CA GLY A 216 2.90 -1.40 -13.36
C GLY A 216 3.96 -0.36 -13.74
N ILE A 217 3.60 0.62 -14.57
CA ILE A 217 4.53 1.59 -15.16
C ILE A 217 4.27 3.01 -14.65
N ILE A 218 5.33 3.81 -14.54
CA ILE A 218 5.24 5.25 -14.22
C ILE A 218 5.05 6.01 -15.53
N ALA A 219 3.87 6.62 -15.71
CA ALA A 219 3.63 7.50 -16.84
C ALA A 219 4.39 8.84 -16.69
N PRO A 220 4.74 9.52 -17.79
CA PRO A 220 5.50 10.78 -17.74
C PRO A 220 4.87 11.87 -16.84
N GLU A 221 3.54 11.97 -16.84
CA GLU A 221 2.81 12.90 -15.97
C GLU A 221 3.09 12.63 -14.48
N LEU A 222 2.99 11.36 -14.06
CA LEU A 222 3.27 10.99 -12.67
C LEU A 222 4.76 11.18 -12.35
N GLN A 223 5.67 10.84 -13.27
CA GLN A 223 7.10 11.07 -13.07
C GLN A 223 7.40 12.55 -12.77
N ALA A 224 6.79 13.48 -13.52
CA ALA A 224 6.96 14.92 -13.27
C ALA A 224 6.46 15.36 -11.88
N ASP A 225 5.38 14.75 -11.38
CA ASP A 225 4.88 14.99 -10.02
C ASP A 225 5.82 14.42 -8.95
N LEU A 226 6.39 13.22 -9.18
CA LEU A 226 7.38 12.63 -8.28
C LEU A 226 8.69 13.43 -8.26
N ASP A 227 9.12 13.95 -9.40
CA ASP A 227 10.29 14.83 -9.50
C ASP A 227 10.08 16.14 -8.73
N ARG A 228 8.84 16.65 -8.72
CA ARG A 228 8.48 17.84 -7.91
C ARG A 228 8.66 17.58 -6.42
N LEU A 229 8.30 16.39 -5.93
CA LEU A 229 8.55 15.98 -4.54
C LEU A 229 10.06 15.93 -4.22
N SER A 230 10.85 15.34 -5.12
CA SER A 230 12.30 15.22 -4.98
C SER A 230 12.99 16.60 -4.97
N LYS A 231 12.59 17.51 -5.86
CA LYS A 231 13.08 18.91 -5.90
C LYS A 231 12.78 19.68 -4.61
N LYS A 232 11.68 19.34 -3.92
CA LYS A 232 11.33 19.91 -2.60
C LYS A 232 12.03 19.24 -1.43
N GLY A 233 12.92 18.28 -1.69
CA GLY A 233 13.68 17.59 -0.64
C GLY A 233 12.82 16.69 0.24
N ILE A 234 11.62 16.29 -0.21
CA ILE A 234 10.79 15.35 0.57
C ILE A 234 11.49 13.98 0.55
N PRO A 235 11.84 13.39 1.70
CA PRO A 235 12.61 12.14 1.72
C PRO A 235 11.79 10.96 1.17
N VAL A 236 12.45 9.99 0.55
CA VAL A 236 11.82 8.72 0.13
C VAL A 236 11.53 7.85 1.35
N ASP A 237 12.46 7.84 2.31
CA ASP A 237 12.29 7.18 3.59
C ASP A 237 13.07 7.84 4.74
N ILE A 238 12.88 7.33 5.95
CA ILE A 238 13.53 7.79 7.18
C ILE A 238 14.83 7.03 7.50
N VAL A 239 15.74 7.71 8.19
CA VAL A 239 16.90 7.13 8.87
C VAL A 239 16.69 7.29 10.37
N PHE A 240 17.11 6.31 11.17
CA PHE A 240 16.90 6.33 12.61
C PHE A 240 18.13 6.81 13.36
N GLU A 241 17.94 7.81 14.21
CA GLU A 241 18.73 7.99 15.43
C GLU A 241 18.04 7.14 16.51
N GLN A 242 18.74 6.12 17.02
CA GLN A 242 18.12 5.05 17.82
C GLN A 242 19.07 4.51 18.88
N GLY A 243 18.53 3.75 19.83
CA GLY A 243 19.24 3.25 21.01
C GLY A 243 18.60 3.74 22.30
N VAL A 244 18.92 3.07 23.41
CA VAL A 244 18.40 3.44 24.75
C VAL A 244 18.90 4.83 25.17
N ASP A 245 20.13 5.19 24.79
CA ASP A 245 20.73 6.51 25.04
C ASP A 245 19.92 7.65 24.41
N VAL A 246 19.38 7.44 23.20
CA VAL A 246 18.54 8.43 22.48
C VAL A 246 17.20 8.63 23.19
N LEU A 247 16.71 7.61 23.89
CA LEU A 247 15.45 7.67 24.64
C LEU A 247 15.62 8.32 26.02
N GLY A 248 16.84 8.67 26.42
CA GLY A 248 17.12 9.19 27.76
C GLY A 248 16.92 8.14 28.87
N VAL A 249 16.94 6.86 28.51
CA VAL A 249 16.78 5.74 29.45
C VAL A 249 18.15 5.11 29.63
N LYS A 250 18.82 5.47 30.74
CA LYS A 250 20.03 4.80 31.23
C LYS A 250 19.68 3.92 32.42
#